data_AF-A0A7S2JEM4-F1
#
_entry.id   AF-A0A7S2JEM4-F1
#
_cell.length_a   1.000
_cell.length_b   1.000
_cell.length_c   1.000
_cell.angle_alpha   90.00
_cell.angle_beta   90.00
_cell.angle_gamma   90.00
#
_symmetry.space_group_name_H-M   'P 1'
#
loop_
_entity.id
_entity.type
_entity.pdbx_description
1 polymer ?
#
loop_
_entity_poly.entity_id
_entity_poly.type
_entity_poly.pdbx_seq_one_letter_code
_entity_poly.pdbx_strand_id
1 'polypeptide(L)'
;MKQTLVSKHTRQLGTLGGGNHFVELVHDEEDHVWMMLHSGSRNIGNVTAQHYDGVAARQCGGQRESLAYLQIASKEGQAYLTDMTFCQAYALENRRFMMQAFSKVIKRETGKDTLWGNMVNIHHNYCECEQCTYFDEAQGGWRDEQLWVTRKGATSARAGQLGIIPGSMGTGSFIVRGRGTSESWQSCSHGAGRSMSRAQAFRHISHQDFVGHMKAKGIV
;
A
#
# COMPACT_ATOMS: atom_id res chain seq x y z
N MET A 1 20.00 3.33 -12.02
CA MET A 1 19.35 2.23 -11.27
C MET A 1 20.20 0.95 -11.13
N LYS A 2 20.97 0.53 -12.16
CA LYS A 2 21.85 -0.66 -12.08
C LYS A 2 22.85 -0.65 -10.90
N GLN A 3 23.41 0.50 -10.52
CA GLN A 3 24.32 0.61 -9.35
C GLN A 3 23.60 0.57 -7.98
N THR A 4 22.29 0.82 -7.93
CA THR A 4 21.51 0.80 -6.68
C THR A 4 21.11 -0.61 -6.26
N LEU A 5 21.02 -1.53 -7.24
CA LEU A 5 20.55 -2.92 -7.08
C LEU A 5 21.58 -3.88 -6.46
N VAL A 6 22.82 -3.44 -6.21
CA VAL A 6 23.92 -4.30 -5.69
C VAL A 6 24.19 -4.09 -4.19
N SER A 7 23.39 -3.26 -3.52
CA SER A 7 23.58 -2.90 -2.11
C SER A 7 22.84 -3.83 -1.13
N LYS A 8 23.12 -3.71 0.18
CA LYS A 8 22.32 -4.34 1.28
C LYS A 8 20.80 -4.11 1.13
N HIS A 9 20.38 -3.11 0.34
CA HIS A 9 18.98 -2.76 0.12
C HIS A 9 18.21 -3.74 -0.80
N THR A 10 18.87 -4.62 -1.55
CA THR A 10 18.17 -5.63 -2.38
C THR A 10 17.89 -6.95 -1.67
N ARG A 11 18.50 -7.19 -0.50
CA ARG A 11 18.23 -8.36 0.35
C ARG A 11 17.04 -8.13 1.30
N GLN A 12 15.94 -7.61 0.78
CA GLN A 12 14.73 -7.30 1.57
C GLN A 12 13.47 -8.02 1.07
N LEU A 13 13.59 -8.85 0.03
CA LEU A 13 12.47 -9.62 -0.51
C LEU A 13 12.05 -10.68 0.51
N GLY A 14 10.74 -10.81 0.74
CA GLY A 14 10.17 -11.68 1.77
C GLY A 14 10.31 -11.13 3.20
N THR A 15 10.50 -9.81 3.37
CA THR A 15 10.63 -9.19 4.70
C THR A 15 9.49 -8.22 5.00
N LEU A 16 9.09 -8.16 6.27
CA LEU A 16 7.98 -7.31 6.73
C LEU A 16 8.36 -5.84 6.71
N GLY A 17 9.44 -5.50 7.43
CA GLY A 17 9.87 -4.13 7.68
C GLY A 17 9.35 -3.49 8.93
N GLY A 18 9.72 -2.22 9.13
CA GLY A 18 9.21 -1.39 10.21
C GLY A 18 8.08 -0.45 9.79
N GLY A 19 7.62 0.36 10.75
CA GLY A 19 6.50 1.27 10.55
C GLY A 19 5.16 0.60 10.84
N ASN A 20 4.17 0.82 9.98
CA ASN A 20 2.82 0.24 10.10
C ASN A 20 2.70 -1.09 9.34
N HIS A 21 3.80 -1.80 9.17
CA HIS A 21 3.81 -3.11 8.53
C HIS A 21 3.63 -4.18 9.59
N PHE A 22 2.72 -5.12 9.35
CA PHE A 22 2.33 -6.15 10.32
C PHE A 22 1.89 -7.44 9.62
N VAL A 23 1.91 -8.52 10.38
CA VAL A 23 1.32 -9.81 10.05
C VAL A 23 0.41 -10.17 11.22
N GLU A 24 -0.85 -10.46 10.96
CA GLU A 24 -1.84 -10.77 12.00
C GLU A 24 -2.68 -11.99 11.58
N LEU A 25 -3.03 -12.81 12.57
CA LEU A 25 -4.18 -13.70 12.47
C LEU A 25 -5.38 -12.92 13.01
N VAL A 26 -6.44 -12.83 12.21
CA VAL A 26 -7.68 -12.16 12.59
C VAL A 26 -8.84 -13.12 12.37
N HIS A 27 -9.96 -12.90 13.06
CA HIS A 27 -11.20 -13.61 12.77
C HIS A 27 -12.29 -12.62 12.36
N ASP A 28 -13.23 -13.07 11.55
CA ASP A 28 -14.41 -12.28 11.19
C ASP A 28 -15.59 -12.56 12.14
N GLU A 29 -16.74 -11.95 11.84
CA GLU A 29 -17.99 -12.08 12.60
C GLU A 29 -18.62 -13.49 12.50
N GLU A 30 -18.13 -14.33 11.59
CA GLU A 30 -18.54 -15.73 11.38
C GLU A 30 -17.48 -16.72 11.90
N ASP A 31 -16.51 -16.24 12.69
CA ASP A 31 -15.40 -17.01 13.27
C ASP A 31 -14.46 -17.67 12.25
N HIS A 32 -14.44 -17.20 11.00
CA HIS A 32 -13.40 -17.61 10.05
C HIS A 32 -12.07 -16.97 10.41
N VAL A 33 -11.00 -17.77 10.41
CA VAL A 33 -9.64 -17.27 10.66
C VAL A 33 -8.97 -16.85 9.35
N TRP A 34 -8.50 -15.61 9.31
CA TRP A 34 -7.84 -14.99 8.19
C TRP A 34 -6.38 -14.68 8.49
N MET A 35 -5.54 -14.82 7.48
CA MET A 35 -4.15 -14.38 7.50
C MET A 35 -4.04 -13.00 6.86
N MET A 36 -3.71 -11.98 7.65
CA MET A 36 -3.58 -10.60 7.18
C MET A 36 -2.11 -10.18 7.15
N LEU A 37 -1.73 -9.48 6.08
CA LEU A 37 -0.37 -8.99 5.88
C LEU A 37 -0.41 -7.57 5.30
N HIS A 38 0.28 -6.65 5.98
CA HIS A 38 0.48 -5.29 5.52
C HIS A 38 1.98 -5.05 5.26
N SER A 39 2.37 -4.95 3.98
CA SER A 39 3.73 -4.58 3.58
C SER A 39 3.79 -4.03 2.15
N GLY A 40 4.92 -3.42 1.82
CA GLY A 40 5.17 -2.75 0.54
C GLY A 40 6.46 -3.18 -0.15
N SER A 41 6.94 -2.31 -1.04
CA SER A 41 8.14 -2.49 -1.88
C SER A 41 9.47 -2.34 -1.15
N ARG A 42 9.45 -2.29 0.19
CA ARG A 42 10.63 -2.11 1.06
C ARG A 42 11.43 -0.85 0.66
N ASN A 43 12.75 -0.84 0.91
CA ASN A 43 13.57 0.33 0.61
C ASN A 43 13.69 0.62 -0.89
N ILE A 44 13.46 -0.36 -1.76
CA ILE A 44 13.52 -0.17 -3.22
C ILE A 44 12.54 0.93 -3.64
N GLY A 45 11.27 0.84 -3.23
CA GLY A 45 10.30 1.89 -3.55
C GLY A 45 10.64 3.25 -2.96
N ASN A 46 11.21 3.29 -1.74
CA ASN A 46 11.63 4.55 -1.12
C ASN A 46 12.76 5.22 -1.92
N VAL A 47 13.79 4.46 -2.31
CA VAL A 47 14.92 5.00 -3.09
C VAL A 47 14.46 5.43 -4.49
N THR A 48 13.57 4.67 -5.12
CA THR A 48 12.94 5.06 -6.40
C THR A 48 12.18 6.38 -6.25
N ALA A 49 11.34 6.52 -5.23
CA ALA A 49 10.59 7.75 -4.98
C ALA A 49 11.52 8.95 -4.75
N GLN A 50 12.54 8.81 -3.89
CA GLN A 50 13.53 9.86 -3.60
C GLN A 50 14.33 10.27 -4.85
N HIS A 51 14.65 9.32 -5.72
CA HIS A 51 15.35 9.60 -6.97
C HIS A 51 14.50 10.50 -7.87
N TYR A 52 13.26 10.10 -8.15
CA TYR A 52 12.37 10.81 -9.07
C TYR A 52 11.84 12.12 -8.51
N ASP A 53 11.58 12.21 -7.20
CA ASP A 53 11.28 13.47 -6.52
C ASP A 53 12.44 14.48 -6.69
N GLY A 54 13.69 14.02 -6.58
CA GLY A 54 14.86 14.86 -6.85
C GLY A 54 15.01 15.27 -8.32
N VAL A 55 14.61 14.42 -9.27
CA VAL A 55 14.60 14.77 -10.71
C VAL A 55 13.52 15.81 -11.00
N ALA A 56 12.30 15.58 -10.50
CA ALA A 56 11.17 16.48 -10.65
C ALA A 56 11.47 17.86 -10.04
N ALA A 57 11.99 17.90 -8.81
CA ALA A 57 12.37 19.14 -8.14
C ALA A 57 13.33 19.99 -8.99
N ARG A 58 14.36 19.37 -9.58
CA ARG A 58 15.30 20.07 -10.47
C ARG A 58 14.65 20.60 -11.73
N GLN A 59 13.76 19.82 -12.37
CA GLN A 59 13.10 20.24 -13.61
C GLN A 59 12.07 21.35 -13.37
N CYS A 60 11.37 21.32 -12.23
CA CYS A 60 10.40 22.35 -11.85
C CYS A 60 11.04 23.60 -11.22
N GLY A 61 12.35 23.61 -10.94
CA GLY A 61 12.98 24.67 -10.15
C GLY A 61 12.50 24.72 -8.68
N GLY A 62 11.91 23.62 -8.20
CA GLY A 62 11.34 23.49 -6.86
C GLY A 62 12.26 22.76 -5.90
N GLN A 63 11.72 22.42 -4.74
CA GLN A 63 12.40 21.60 -3.74
C GLN A 63 11.85 20.18 -3.75
N ARG A 64 12.55 19.28 -3.07
CA ARG A 64 12.01 17.94 -2.80
C ARG A 64 10.76 18.05 -1.96
N GLU A 65 9.83 17.12 -2.14
CA GLU A 65 8.56 17.08 -1.41
C GLU A 65 7.66 18.32 -1.64
N SER A 66 7.92 19.14 -2.67
CA SER A 66 7.20 20.39 -2.95
C SER A 66 6.23 20.29 -4.15
N LEU A 67 5.51 19.18 -4.28
CA LEU A 67 4.58 18.91 -5.41
C LEU A 67 5.23 19.02 -6.81
N ALA A 68 6.55 18.85 -6.91
CA ALA A 68 7.24 18.77 -8.19
C ALA A 68 6.76 17.53 -8.98
N TYR A 69 6.71 17.64 -10.30
CA TYR A 69 6.16 16.60 -11.16
C TYR A 69 7.04 16.33 -12.38
N LEU A 70 6.81 15.18 -13.02
CA LEU A 70 7.40 14.83 -14.31
C LEU A 70 6.29 14.75 -15.35
N GLN A 71 6.53 15.30 -16.53
CA GLN A 71 5.61 15.13 -17.66
C GLN A 71 5.60 13.65 -18.07
N ILE A 72 4.42 13.04 -18.16
CA ILE A 72 4.29 11.60 -18.48
C ILE A 72 4.99 11.25 -19.79
N ALA A 73 4.84 12.07 -20.83
CA ALA A 73 5.46 11.83 -22.14
C ALA A 73 6.98 12.07 -22.17
N SER A 74 7.57 12.66 -21.12
CA SER A 74 9.02 12.88 -21.05
C SER A 74 9.78 11.58 -20.84
N LYS A 75 11.07 11.58 -21.19
CA LYS A 75 11.97 10.45 -20.93
C LYS A 75 12.00 10.09 -19.44
N GLU A 76 12.09 11.08 -18.56
CA GLU A 76 12.13 10.89 -17.12
C GLU A 76 10.78 10.39 -16.56
N GLY A 77 9.66 10.88 -17.12
CA GLY A 77 8.32 10.40 -16.79
C GLY A 77 8.12 8.93 -17.14
N GLN A 78 8.49 8.52 -18.36
CA GLN A 78 8.43 7.11 -18.78
C GLN A 78 9.35 6.20 -17.96
N ALA A 79 10.55 6.69 -17.61
CA ALA A 79 11.46 5.97 -16.73
C ALA A 79 10.86 5.79 -15.32
N TYR A 80 10.26 6.85 -14.75
CA TYR A 80 9.54 6.78 -13.48
C TYR A 80 8.43 5.73 -13.51
N LEU A 81 7.59 5.73 -14.54
CA LEU A 81 6.49 4.78 -14.68
C LEU A 81 6.98 3.33 -14.75
N THR A 82 8.07 3.09 -15.48
CA THR A 82 8.73 1.78 -15.56
C THR A 82 9.19 1.31 -14.18
N ASP A 83 9.92 2.16 -13.46
CA ASP A 83 10.51 1.81 -12.17
C ASP A 83 9.46 1.71 -11.06
N MET A 84 8.41 2.53 -11.12
CA MET A 84 7.25 2.47 -10.23
C MET A 84 6.50 1.15 -10.43
N THR A 85 6.29 0.73 -11.68
CA THR A 85 5.69 -0.57 -12.02
C THR A 85 6.52 -1.73 -11.49
N PHE A 86 7.85 -1.65 -11.61
CA PHE A 86 8.76 -2.62 -10.98
C PHE A 86 8.60 -2.64 -9.45
N CYS A 87 8.48 -1.47 -8.80
CA CYS A 87 8.26 -1.40 -7.35
C CYS A 87 6.93 -2.05 -6.93
N GLN A 88 5.86 -1.89 -7.73
CA GLN A 88 4.59 -2.57 -7.50
C GLN A 88 4.73 -4.09 -7.59
N ALA A 89 5.35 -4.59 -8.67
CA ALA A 89 5.61 -6.01 -8.85
C ALA A 89 6.48 -6.59 -7.71
N TYR A 90 7.51 -5.86 -7.29
CA TYR A 90 8.35 -6.24 -6.15
C TYR A 90 7.54 -6.31 -4.85
N ALA A 91 6.64 -5.34 -4.60
CA ALA A 91 5.79 -5.35 -3.42
C ALA A 91 4.83 -6.56 -3.40
N LEU A 92 4.27 -6.91 -4.56
CA LEU A 92 3.43 -8.10 -4.72
C LEU A 92 4.23 -9.37 -4.40
N GLU A 93 5.40 -9.55 -5.01
CA GLU A 93 6.25 -10.71 -4.75
C GLU A 93 6.72 -10.76 -3.29
N ASN A 94 7.06 -9.62 -2.69
CA ASN A 94 7.39 -9.54 -1.28
C ASN A 94 6.25 -10.07 -0.40
N ARG A 95 5.01 -9.65 -0.67
CA ARG A 95 3.83 -10.17 0.04
C ARG A 95 3.60 -11.65 -0.24
N ARG A 96 3.78 -12.11 -1.48
CA ARG A 96 3.64 -13.53 -1.86
C ARG A 96 4.60 -14.42 -1.05
N PHE A 97 5.88 -14.06 -0.98
CA PHE A 97 6.86 -14.82 -0.19
C PHE A 97 6.52 -14.85 1.29
N MET A 98 6.11 -13.71 1.87
CA MET A 98 5.70 -13.66 3.27
C MET A 98 4.45 -14.48 3.55
N MET A 99 3.42 -14.40 2.70
CA MET A 99 2.20 -15.20 2.85
C MET A 99 2.48 -16.69 2.73
N GLN A 100 3.38 -17.10 1.84
CA GLN A 100 3.81 -18.49 1.74
C GLN A 100 4.54 -18.97 3.00
N ALA A 101 5.43 -18.15 3.56
CA ALA A 101 6.09 -18.47 4.83
C ALA A 101 5.08 -18.54 5.98
N PHE A 102 4.15 -17.59 6.04
CA PHE A 102 3.10 -17.55 7.05
C PHE A 102 2.19 -18.80 6.95
N SER A 103 1.76 -19.18 5.75
CA SER A 103 0.96 -20.39 5.50
C SER A 103 1.65 -21.66 5.96
N LYS A 104 2.97 -21.80 5.73
CA LYS A 104 3.75 -22.93 6.24
C LYS A 104 3.77 -23.01 7.76
N VAL A 105 3.85 -21.87 8.44
CA VAL A 105 3.77 -21.81 9.91
C VAL A 105 2.39 -22.26 10.35
N ILE A 106 1.30 -21.72 9.78
CA ILE A 106 -0.07 -22.14 10.12
C ILE A 106 -0.28 -23.63 9.91
N LYS A 107 0.16 -24.18 8.79
CA LYS A 107 0.07 -25.62 8.52
C LYS A 107 0.82 -26.45 9.55
N ARG A 108 2.02 -26.02 9.96
CA ARG A 108 2.82 -26.72 10.98
C ARG A 108 2.14 -26.69 12.35
N GLU A 109 1.61 -25.55 12.76
CA GLU A 109 1.02 -25.39 14.10
C GLU A 109 -0.38 -25.98 14.22
N THR A 110 -1.16 -26.01 13.12
CA THR A 110 -2.59 -26.37 13.16
C THR A 110 -2.95 -27.61 12.36
N GLY A 111 -2.05 -28.09 11.49
CA GLY A 111 -2.35 -29.14 10.52
C GLY A 111 -3.27 -28.71 9.36
N LYS A 112 -3.76 -27.48 9.34
CA LYS A 112 -4.71 -26.98 8.32
C LYS A 112 -3.99 -26.30 7.16
N ASP A 113 -4.49 -26.54 5.95
CA ASP A 113 -4.05 -25.84 4.74
C ASP A 113 -4.71 -24.47 4.61
N THR A 114 -3.98 -23.51 4.04
CA THR A 114 -4.52 -22.18 3.72
C THR A 114 -5.43 -22.24 2.48
N LEU A 115 -6.60 -21.61 2.57
CA LEU A 115 -7.51 -21.44 1.44
C LEU A 115 -7.19 -20.16 0.67
N TRP A 116 -6.52 -20.29 -0.47
CA TRP A 116 -6.07 -19.13 -1.26
C TRP A 116 -7.15 -18.50 -2.15
N GLY A 117 -8.27 -19.20 -2.38
CA GLY A 117 -9.34 -18.74 -3.30
C GLY A 117 -10.00 -17.41 -2.90
N ASN A 118 -9.92 -17.05 -1.62
CA ASN A 118 -10.53 -15.83 -1.07
C ASN A 118 -9.50 -14.72 -0.80
N MET A 119 -8.29 -14.81 -1.37
CA MET A 119 -7.25 -13.82 -1.13
C MET A 119 -7.61 -12.46 -1.73
N VAL A 120 -7.72 -11.44 -0.87
CA VAL A 120 -7.82 -10.04 -1.28
C VAL A 120 -6.44 -9.40 -1.19
N ASN A 121 -5.97 -8.83 -2.30
CA ASN A 121 -4.67 -8.16 -2.38
C ASN A 121 -4.82 -6.81 -3.09
N ILE A 122 -4.38 -5.73 -2.43
CA ILE A 122 -4.54 -4.37 -2.96
C ILE A 122 -3.28 -3.53 -2.76
N HIS A 123 -2.99 -2.67 -3.73
CA HIS A 123 -2.00 -1.61 -3.60
C HIS A 123 -2.69 -0.32 -3.13
N HIS A 124 -1.96 0.50 -2.39
CA HIS A 124 -2.51 1.75 -1.84
C HIS A 124 -1.59 2.97 -2.00
N ASN A 125 -0.46 2.78 -2.69
CA ASN A 125 0.52 3.80 -3.06
C ASN A 125 1.03 3.47 -4.46
N TYR A 126 0.40 4.03 -5.49
CA TYR A 126 0.72 3.76 -6.89
C TYR A 126 0.11 4.81 -7.83
N CYS A 127 0.50 4.76 -9.09
CA CYS A 127 -0.09 5.56 -10.16
C CYS A 127 -0.36 4.63 -11.36
N GLU A 128 -1.55 4.70 -11.95
CA GLU A 128 -1.94 3.82 -13.05
C GLU A 128 -2.77 4.60 -14.07
N CYS A 129 -2.64 4.24 -15.36
CA CYS A 129 -3.47 4.80 -16.42
C CYS A 129 -4.82 4.07 -16.45
N GLU A 130 -5.90 4.81 -16.23
CA GLU A 130 -7.25 4.26 -16.08
C GLU A 130 -8.23 5.03 -16.96
N GLN A 131 -9.20 4.31 -17.53
CA GLN A 131 -10.36 4.94 -18.16
C GLN A 131 -11.21 5.58 -17.06
N CYS A 132 -11.42 6.88 -17.15
CA CYS A 132 -12.08 7.66 -16.14
C CYS A 132 -13.24 8.47 -16.72
N THR A 133 -14.38 8.41 -16.05
CA THR A 133 -15.54 9.25 -16.31
C THR A 133 -15.61 10.34 -15.25
N TYR A 134 -15.59 11.61 -15.64
CA TYR A 134 -15.60 12.74 -14.71
C TYR A 134 -16.32 13.96 -15.27
N PHE A 135 -16.79 14.82 -14.37
CA PHE A 135 -17.36 16.11 -14.75
C PHE A 135 -16.23 17.14 -14.87
N ASP A 136 -16.00 17.65 -16.07
CA ASP A 136 -15.07 18.74 -16.34
C ASP A 136 -15.78 20.06 -16.06
N GLU A 137 -15.53 20.64 -14.87
CA GLU A 137 -16.12 21.92 -14.47
C GLU A 137 -15.75 23.07 -15.41
N ALA A 138 -14.57 23.03 -16.02
CA ALA A 138 -14.11 24.08 -16.92
C ALA A 138 -14.86 24.05 -18.26
N GLN A 139 -15.25 22.86 -18.72
CA GLN A 139 -16.00 22.66 -19.96
C GLN A 139 -17.51 22.47 -19.75
N GLY A 140 -17.96 22.33 -18.50
CA GLY A 140 -19.37 22.20 -18.13
C GLY A 140 -20.01 20.88 -18.55
N GLY A 141 -19.25 19.77 -18.61
CA GLY A 141 -19.76 18.50 -19.13
C GLY A 141 -19.01 17.26 -18.64
N TRP A 142 -19.64 16.10 -18.81
CA TRP A 142 -19.01 14.81 -18.52
C TRP A 142 -18.02 14.42 -19.62
N ARG A 143 -16.88 13.86 -19.22
CA ARG A 143 -15.81 13.38 -20.11
C ARG A 143 -15.42 11.95 -19.76
N ASP A 144 -15.05 11.21 -20.79
CA ASP A 144 -14.52 9.84 -20.70
C ASP A 144 -13.12 9.79 -21.29
N GLU A 145 -12.08 9.68 -20.44
CA GLU A 145 -10.69 9.78 -20.88
C GLU A 145 -9.76 8.83 -20.14
N GLN A 146 -8.62 8.50 -20.76
CA GLN A 146 -7.53 7.83 -20.07
C GLN A 146 -6.73 8.83 -19.25
N LEU A 147 -6.75 8.67 -17.94
CA LEU A 147 -6.03 9.53 -16.99
C LEU A 147 -5.09 8.69 -16.13
N TRP A 148 -3.97 9.30 -15.74
CA TRP A 148 -3.08 8.73 -14.74
C TRP A 148 -3.59 9.05 -13.33
N VAL A 149 -4.17 8.05 -12.67
CA VAL A 149 -4.74 8.18 -11.33
C VAL A 149 -3.66 7.86 -10.30
N THR A 150 -3.23 8.87 -9.54
CA THR A 150 -2.31 8.69 -8.41
C THR A 150 -3.09 8.40 -7.15
N ARG A 151 -2.85 7.24 -6.54
CA ARG A 151 -3.38 6.88 -5.22
C ARG A 151 -2.24 6.86 -4.20
N LYS A 152 -2.32 7.72 -3.19
CA LYS A 152 -1.39 7.77 -2.05
C LYS A 152 -2.19 7.69 -0.75
N GLY A 153 -2.17 6.54 -0.08
CA GLY A 153 -3.06 6.27 1.05
C GLY A 153 -4.52 6.04 0.64
N ALA A 154 -4.75 5.63 -0.61
CA ALA A 154 -6.06 5.31 -1.16
C ALA A 154 -5.97 4.04 -1.99
N THR A 155 -7.09 3.34 -2.15
CA THR A 155 -7.18 2.06 -2.87
C THR A 155 -8.21 2.13 -3.99
N SER A 156 -8.04 1.28 -5.00
CA SER A 156 -9.06 1.06 -6.03
C SER A 156 -10.35 0.51 -5.42
N ALA A 157 -11.49 1.00 -5.89
CA ALA A 157 -12.83 0.68 -5.46
C ALA A 157 -13.79 0.62 -6.66
N ARG A 158 -13.33 0.03 -7.77
CA ARG A 158 -14.15 -0.21 -8.97
C ARG A 158 -15.40 -1.01 -8.60
N ALA A 159 -16.46 -0.84 -9.38
CA ALA A 159 -17.73 -1.51 -9.10
C ALA A 159 -17.54 -3.02 -8.93
N GLY A 160 -17.94 -3.54 -7.77
CA GLY A 160 -17.85 -4.97 -7.45
C GLY A 160 -16.46 -5.48 -7.02
N GLN A 161 -15.41 -4.67 -7.14
CA GLN A 161 -14.05 -5.05 -6.75
C GLN A 161 -13.95 -5.24 -5.23
N LEU A 162 -13.42 -6.38 -4.78
CA LEU A 162 -13.07 -6.55 -3.37
C LEU A 162 -11.85 -5.70 -3.00
N GLY A 163 -11.93 -5.03 -1.86
CA GLY A 163 -10.86 -4.27 -1.26
C GLY A 163 -10.67 -4.64 0.20
N ILE A 164 -9.60 -4.12 0.80
CA ILE A 164 -9.31 -4.26 2.21
C ILE A 164 -8.94 -2.89 2.77
N ILE A 165 -9.56 -2.53 3.90
CA ILE A 165 -9.26 -1.32 4.67
C ILE A 165 -8.63 -1.79 5.99
N PRO A 166 -7.29 -1.91 6.06
CA PRO A 166 -6.60 -2.19 7.30
C PRO A 166 -6.86 -1.11 8.37
N GLY A 167 -7.16 -1.57 9.57
CA GLY A 167 -7.05 -0.76 10.77
C GLY A 167 -5.59 -0.48 11.17
N SER A 168 -5.42 -0.10 12.43
CA SER A 168 -4.14 -0.15 13.15
C SER A 168 -3.91 -1.56 13.73
N MET A 169 -2.67 -1.86 14.13
CA MET A 169 -2.37 -3.10 14.88
C MET A 169 -3.34 -3.24 16.07
N GLY A 170 -4.02 -4.39 16.15
CA GLY A 170 -5.02 -4.68 17.19
C GLY A 170 -6.32 -3.87 17.13
N THR A 171 -6.71 -3.43 15.93
CA THR A 171 -8.05 -2.89 15.65
C THR A 171 -8.70 -3.64 14.49
N GLY A 172 -10.02 -3.54 14.38
CA GLY A 172 -10.75 -4.20 13.29
C GLY A 172 -10.30 -3.72 11.91
N SER A 173 -10.34 -4.64 10.95
CA SER A 173 -10.11 -4.37 9.53
C SER A 173 -11.34 -4.77 8.72
N PHE A 174 -11.54 -4.16 7.56
CA PHE A 174 -12.74 -4.37 6.76
C PHE A 174 -12.39 -4.96 5.40
N ILE A 175 -13.12 -6.00 4.99
CA ILE A 175 -13.25 -6.38 3.59
C ILE A 175 -14.41 -5.59 3.00
N VAL A 176 -14.16 -4.88 1.91
CA VAL A 176 -15.14 -3.98 1.29
C VAL A 176 -15.37 -4.35 -0.16
N ARG A 177 -16.50 -3.90 -0.72
CA ARG A 177 -16.79 -4.01 -2.15
C ARG A 177 -16.96 -2.62 -2.75
N GLY A 178 -16.21 -2.35 -3.81
CA GLY A 178 -16.19 -1.05 -4.47
C GLY A 178 -17.54 -0.69 -5.08
N ARG A 179 -17.95 0.58 -4.89
CA ARG A 179 -19.17 1.14 -5.48
C ARG A 179 -18.97 1.59 -6.94
N GLY A 180 -17.74 1.80 -7.38
CA GLY A 180 -17.44 2.30 -8.72
C GLY A 180 -17.80 3.77 -8.95
N THR A 181 -17.83 4.58 -7.89
CA THR A 181 -18.16 6.01 -7.97
C THR A 181 -17.14 6.78 -8.82
N SER A 182 -17.62 7.41 -9.90
CA SER A 182 -16.84 8.21 -10.84
C SER A 182 -16.15 9.42 -10.19
N GLU A 183 -16.85 10.10 -9.29
CA GLU A 183 -16.44 11.33 -8.63
C GLU A 183 -15.23 11.14 -7.72
N SER A 184 -15.00 9.91 -7.25
CA SER A 184 -13.79 9.54 -6.49
C SER A 184 -12.74 8.83 -7.35
N TRP A 185 -12.87 8.88 -8.68
CA TRP A 185 -12.04 8.11 -9.61
C TRP A 185 -12.01 6.62 -9.25
N GLN A 186 -13.20 6.12 -8.87
CA GLN A 186 -13.41 4.76 -8.39
C GLN A 186 -12.42 4.36 -7.28
N SER A 187 -12.19 5.25 -6.32
CA SER A 187 -11.25 5.05 -5.21
C SER A 187 -11.92 5.10 -3.84
N CYS A 188 -11.29 4.49 -2.84
CA CYS A 188 -11.69 4.57 -1.43
C CYS A 188 -10.49 4.73 -0.49
N SER A 189 -10.76 4.96 0.80
CA SER A 189 -9.74 5.06 1.84
C SER A 189 -8.98 3.75 2.04
N HIS A 190 -7.67 3.83 2.29
CA HIS A 190 -6.85 2.65 2.57
C HIS A 190 -6.81 2.24 4.06
N GLY A 191 -7.09 3.13 5.01
CA GLY A 191 -7.02 2.76 6.43
C GLY A 191 -7.38 3.89 7.38
N ALA A 192 -7.22 3.66 8.69
CA ALA A 192 -7.64 4.56 9.75
C ALA A 192 -6.89 5.93 9.82
N GLY A 193 -5.83 6.10 9.03
CA GLY A 193 -4.97 7.29 9.09
C GLY A 193 -4.10 7.31 10.35
N ARG A 194 -3.43 8.44 10.60
CA ARG A 194 -2.63 8.64 11.82
C ARG A 194 -2.96 9.99 12.44
N SER A 195 -3.27 9.97 13.73
CA SER A 195 -3.49 11.19 14.52
C SER A 195 -2.18 11.81 15.02
N MET A 196 -1.11 11.04 15.08
CA MET A 196 0.21 11.48 15.55
C MET A 196 1.31 11.12 14.55
N SER A 197 2.34 11.95 14.48
CA SER A 197 3.59 11.54 13.80
C SER A 197 4.22 10.35 14.54
N ARG A 198 5.03 9.55 13.83
CA ARG A 198 5.76 8.44 14.46
C ARG A 198 6.64 8.92 15.62
N ALA A 199 7.31 10.06 15.45
CA ALA A 199 8.17 10.63 16.47
C ALA A 199 7.38 11.07 17.72
N GLN A 200 6.17 11.62 17.55
CA GLN A 200 5.29 11.91 18.67
C GLN A 200 4.82 10.63 19.37
N ALA A 201 4.37 9.63 18.61
CA ALA A 201 3.93 8.37 19.17
C ALA A 201 5.03 7.70 20.01
N PHE A 202 6.27 7.64 19.52
CA PHE A 202 7.40 7.10 20.27
C PHE A 202 7.77 7.88 21.54
N ARG A 203 7.40 9.16 21.64
CA ARG A 203 7.61 9.95 22.86
C ARG A 203 6.53 9.72 23.91
N HIS A 204 5.32 9.37 23.49
CA HIS A 204 4.16 9.28 24.39
C HIS A 204 3.71 7.85 24.70
N ILE A 205 4.11 6.87 23.88
CA ILE A 205 3.68 5.48 24.01
C ILE A 205 4.93 4.62 24.21
N SER A 206 5.11 4.09 25.42
CA SER A 206 6.20 3.15 25.66
C SER A 206 5.88 1.78 25.04
N HIS A 207 6.91 0.98 24.80
CA HIS A 207 6.73 -0.39 24.33
C HIS A 207 5.92 -1.24 25.34
N GLN A 208 6.11 -1.01 26.64
CA GLN A 208 5.36 -1.71 27.68
C GLN A 208 3.88 -1.35 27.64
N ASP A 209 3.54 -0.07 27.47
CA ASP A 209 2.15 0.38 27.35
C ASP A 209 1.49 -0.23 26.12
N PHE A 210 2.19 -0.24 24.99
CA PHE A 210 1.70 -0.84 23.75
C PHE A 210 1.41 -2.34 23.92
N VAL A 211 2.37 -3.12 24.43
CA VAL A 211 2.19 -4.56 24.67
C VAL A 211 1.10 -4.81 25.71
N GLY A 212 1.03 -4.01 26.77
CA GLY A 212 -0.02 -4.10 27.79
C GLY A 212 -1.40 -3.89 27.20
N HIS A 213 -1.58 -2.88 26.34
CA HIS A 213 -2.82 -2.61 25.63
C HIS A 213 -3.24 -3.74 24.70
N MET A 214 -2.30 -4.34 23.97
CA MET A 214 -2.59 -5.49 23.10
C MET A 214 -3.04 -6.71 23.92
N LYS A 215 -2.33 -7.03 25.00
CA LYS A 215 -2.69 -8.12 25.90
C LYS A 215 -4.04 -7.93 26.56
N ALA A 216 -4.38 -6.69 26.95
CA ALA A 216 -5.69 -6.37 27.54
C ALA A 216 -6.85 -6.64 26.56
N LYS A 217 -6.57 -6.63 25.26
CA LYS A 217 -7.50 -7.02 24.19
C LYS A 217 -7.44 -8.50 23.81
N GLY A 218 -6.64 -9.30 24.52
CA GLY A 218 -6.42 -10.71 24.19
C GLY A 218 -5.53 -10.94 22.97
N ILE A 219 -4.78 -9.92 22.53
CA ILE A 219 -3.87 -10.01 21.38
C ILE A 219 -2.46 -10.26 21.89
N VAL A 220 -1.82 -11.32 21.36
CA VAL A 220 -0.51 -11.84 21.80
C VAL A 220 0.58 -11.48 20.81
#